data_AF-A0A2Z4FP87-F1
#
_entry.id   AF-A0A2Z4FP87-F1
#
_cell.length_a   1.000
_cell.length_b   1.000
_cell.length_c   1.000
_cell.angle_alpha   90.00
_cell.angle_beta   90.00
_cell.angle_gamma   90.00
#
_symmetry.space_group_name_H-M   'P 1'
#
loop_
_entity.id
_entity.type
_entity.pdbx_description
1 polymer ?
#
loop_
_entity_poly.entity_id
_entity_poly.type
_entity_poly.pdbx_seq_one_letter_code
_entity_poly.pdbx_strand_id
1 'polypeptide(L)'
;MVCENAAILEETLISIDISDLDIQRIGGRAIVAPAYQLQPIRQALQERGMFPKLVGDIISPNYFEEQAAQAEAERLAAEAAESSDSSQPDSKEESA
;
A
#
# COMPACT_ATOMS: atom_id res chain seq x y z
N MET A 1 3.57 13.80 -3.82
CA MET A 1 4.74 13.98 -4.71
C MET A 1 5.11 15.46 -4.82
N VAL A 2 6.40 15.76 -4.97
CA VAL A 2 6.94 17.12 -5.08
C VAL A 2 7.75 17.28 -6.36
N CYS A 3 7.43 18.29 -7.16
CA CYS A 3 8.07 18.58 -8.43
C CYS A 3 9.05 19.75 -8.31
N GLU A 4 10.10 19.76 -9.14
CA GLU A 4 11.15 20.78 -9.08
C GLU A 4 10.73 22.11 -9.71
N ASN A 5 9.94 22.06 -10.77
CA ASN A 5 9.54 23.23 -11.54
C ASN A 5 8.01 23.31 -11.67
N ALA A 6 7.43 24.41 -11.19
CA ALA A 6 5.99 24.65 -11.20
C ALA A 6 5.43 24.84 -12.62
N ALA A 7 6.16 25.53 -13.50
CA ALA A 7 5.70 25.80 -14.86
C ALA A 7 5.65 24.51 -15.69
N ILE A 8 6.69 23.67 -15.56
CA ILE A 8 6.72 22.37 -16.22
C ILE A 8 5.61 21.48 -15.66
N LEU A 9 5.33 21.52 -14.35
CA LEU A 9 4.22 20.77 -13.75
C LEU A 9 2.88 21.19 -14.36
N GLU A 10 2.63 22.49 -14.49
CA GLU A 10 1.41 22.99 -15.12
C GLU A 10 1.24 22.49 -16.55
N GLU A 11 2.27 22.67 -17.39
CA GLU A 11 2.26 22.25 -18.78
C GLU A 11 2.05 20.74 -18.91
N THR A 12 2.73 19.98 -18.06
CA THR A 12 2.63 18.52 -18.03
C THR A 12 1.21 18.10 -17.64
N LEU A 13 0.62 18.69 -16.59
CA LEU A 13 -0.74 18.40 -16.13
C LEU A 13 -1.80 18.75 -17.19
N ILE A 14 -1.61 19.82 -17.96
CA ILE A 14 -2.50 20.16 -19.08
C ILE A 14 -2.42 19.11 -20.20
N SER A 15 -1.23 18.53 -20.39
CA SER A 15 -0.98 17.55 -21.45
C SER A 15 -1.35 16.10 -21.09
N ILE A 16 -1.67 15.81 -19.82
CA ILE A 16 -2.18 14.50 -19.38
C ILE A 16 -3.69 14.54 -19.22
N ASP A 17 -4.33 13.44 -19.58
CA ASP A 17 -5.70 13.20 -19.15
C ASP A 17 -5.67 12.76 -17.67
N ILE A 18 -6.11 13.67 -16.79
CA ILE A 18 -6.20 13.46 -15.34
C ILE A 18 -7.64 13.27 -14.87
N SER A 19 -8.59 13.15 -15.80
CA SER A 19 -10.03 13.09 -15.49
C SER A 19 -10.37 11.93 -14.54
N ASP A 20 -9.65 10.81 -14.70
CA ASP A 20 -9.86 9.59 -13.94
C ASP A 20 -8.93 9.48 -12.70
N LEU A 21 -8.13 10.50 -12.42
CA LEU A 21 -7.15 10.51 -11.34
C LEU A 21 -7.63 11.38 -10.18
N ASP A 22 -7.59 10.82 -8.98
CA ASP A 22 -7.94 11.56 -7.75
C ASP A 22 -6.71 12.32 -7.27
N ILE A 23 -6.48 13.49 -7.86
CA ILE A 23 -5.30 14.33 -7.59
C ILE A 23 -5.73 15.66 -6.98
N GLN A 24 -5.15 15.99 -5.84
CA GLN A 24 -5.25 17.31 -5.23
C GLN A 24 -3.94 18.08 -5.37
N ARG A 25 -4.03 19.38 -5.71
CA ARG A 25 -2.86 20.27 -5.79
C ARG A 25 -2.56 20.92 -4.45
N ILE A 26 -1.28 20.95 -4.08
CA ILE A 26 -0.76 21.69 -2.93
C ILE A 26 0.27 22.71 -3.43
N GLY A 27 -0.17 23.97 -3.49
CA GLY A 27 0.62 25.05 -4.09
C GLY A 27 0.95 24.78 -5.56
N GLY A 28 2.05 25.36 -6.06
CA GLY A 28 2.45 25.23 -7.46
C GLY A 28 3.35 24.03 -7.78
N ARG A 29 3.76 23.24 -6.78
CA ARG A 29 4.82 22.24 -6.94
C ARG A 29 4.51 20.87 -6.35
N ALA A 30 3.42 20.70 -5.63
CA ALA A 30 3.10 19.42 -5.02
C ALA A 30 1.72 18.94 -5.45
N ILE A 31 1.62 17.62 -5.58
CA ILE A 31 0.38 16.90 -5.83
C ILE A 31 0.25 15.80 -4.79
N VAL A 32 -0.97 15.62 -4.32
CA VAL A 32 -1.39 14.54 -3.42
C VAL A 32 -2.39 13.69 -4.19
N ALA A 33 -2.22 12.38 -4.08
CA ALA A 33 -3.12 11.41 -4.66
C ALA A 33 -3.13 10.18 -3.74
N PRO A 34 -4.17 9.32 -3.81
CA PRO A 34 -4.17 8.05 -3.12
C PRO A 34 -2.91 7.23 -3.43
N ALA A 35 -2.36 6.56 -2.42
CA ALA A 35 -1.06 5.90 -2.51
C ALA A 35 -0.99 4.84 -3.64
N TYR A 36 -2.11 4.19 -3.96
CA TYR A 36 -2.21 3.23 -5.05
C TYR A 36 -2.21 3.87 -6.45
N GLN A 37 -2.50 5.16 -6.58
CA GLN A 37 -2.45 5.91 -7.85
C GLN A 37 -1.11 6.61 -8.09
N LEU A 38 -0.22 6.65 -7.09
CA LEU A 38 1.05 7.38 -7.21
C LEU A 38 1.96 6.80 -8.29
N GLN A 39 1.93 5.49 -8.52
CA GLN A 39 2.74 4.83 -9.54
C GLN A 39 2.37 5.26 -10.97
N PRO A 40 1.10 5.14 -11.42
CA PRO A 40 0.71 5.57 -12.78
C PRO A 40 0.92 7.07 -12.99
N ILE A 41 0.63 7.90 -11.98
CA ILE A 41 0.88 9.35 -12.07
C ILE A 41 2.38 9.62 -12.24
N ARG A 42 3.24 8.98 -11.43
CA ARG A 42 4.69 9.14 -11.53
C ARG A 42 5.21 8.75 -12.91
N GLN A 43 4.73 7.64 -13.46
CA GLN A 43 5.13 7.17 -14.77
C GLN A 43 4.72 8.15 -15.88
N ALA A 44 3.48 8.64 -15.87
CA ALA A 44 3.00 9.62 -16.84
C ALA A 44 3.79 10.95 -16.81
N LEU A 45 4.25 11.36 -15.63
CA LEU A 45 5.13 12.52 -15.46
C LEU A 45 6.56 12.24 -15.99
N GLN A 46 7.11 11.06 -15.71
CA GLN A 46 8.45 10.66 -16.15
C GLN A 46 8.57 10.49 -17.66
N GLU A 47 7.54 9.97 -18.32
CA GLU A 47 7.45 9.88 -19.78
C GLU A 47 7.54 11.25 -20.46
N ARG A 48 7.22 12.33 -19.74
CA ARG A 48 7.34 13.73 -20.19
C ARG A 48 8.60 14.43 -19.67
N GLY A 49 9.56 13.69 -19.12
CA GLY A 49 10.82 14.23 -18.62
C GLY A 49 10.73 14.88 -17.24
N MET A 50 9.66 14.63 -16.48
CA MET A 50 9.51 15.12 -15.12
C MET A 50 9.74 14.02 -14.09
N PHE A 51 10.64 14.28 -13.15
CA PHE A 51 11.03 13.31 -12.12
C PHE A 51 10.59 13.80 -10.74
N PRO A 52 9.31 13.65 -10.37
CA PRO A 52 8.83 14.10 -9.08
C PRO A 52 9.48 13.31 -7.94
N LYS A 53 9.81 14.00 -6.85
CA LYS A 53 10.19 13.35 -5.59
C LYS A 53 8.95 12.74 -4.94
N LEU A 54 9.01 11.44 -4.68
CA LEU A 54 7.98 10.74 -3.92
C LEU A 54 8.15 11.01 -2.42
N VAL A 55 7.03 11.23 -1.73
CA VAL A 55 6.97 11.34 -0.27
C VAL A 55 5.86 10.39 0.17
N GLY A 56 6.22 9.37 0.95
CA GLY A 56 5.35 8.25 1.29
C GLY A 56 5.57 7.01 0.41
N ASP A 57 4.87 5.94 0.75
CA ASP A 57 4.96 4.65 0.08
C ASP A 57 3.94 4.52 -1.06
N ILE A 58 4.28 3.69 -2.05
CA ILE A 58 3.35 3.23 -3.08
C ILE A 58 2.83 1.87 -2.63
N ILE A 59 1.51 1.73 -2.58
CA ILE A 59 0.84 0.49 -2.20
C ILE A 59 0.06 -0.09 -3.38
N SER A 60 -0.24 -1.39 -3.34
CA SER A 60 -1.17 -1.99 -4.31
C SER A 60 -2.60 -1.50 -4.04
N PRO A 61 -3.50 -1.51 -5.04
CA PRO A 61 -4.92 -1.20 -4.83
C PRO A 61 -5.58 -2.08 -3.76
N ASN A 62 -5.13 -3.34 -3.64
CA ASN A 62 -5.70 -4.33 -2.72
C ASN A 62 -4.89 -4.46 -1.42
N TYR A 63 -3.94 -3.56 -1.17
CA TYR A 63 -2.99 -3.67 -0.06
C TYR A 63 -3.67 -3.88 1.30
N PHE A 64 -4.75 -3.14 1.57
CA PHE A 64 -5.47 -3.24 2.85
C PHE A 64 -6.28 -4.53 2.97
N GLU A 65 -6.80 -5.06 1.87
CA GLU A 65 -7.52 -6.35 1.84
C GLU A 65 -6.55 -7.50 2.07
N GLU A 66 -5.38 -7.45 1.43
CA GLU A 66 -4.28 -8.42 1.61
C GLU A 66 -3.79 -8.45 3.06
N GLN A 67 -3.60 -7.27 3.68
CA GLN A 67 -3.22 -7.13 5.08
C GLN A 67 -4.29 -7.70 6.03
N ALA A 68 -5.57 -7.42 5.77
CA ALA A 68 -6.66 -7.94 6.58
C ALA A 68 -6.76 -9.47 6.50
N ALA A 69 -6.65 -10.03 5.29
CA ALA A 69 -6.67 -11.48 5.08
C ALA A 69 -5.48 -12.18 5.76
N GLN A 70 -4.29 -11.58 5.72
CA GLN A 70 -3.11 -12.10 6.42
C GLN A 70 -3.29 -12.09 7.94
N ALA A 71 -3.81 -11.00 8.51
CA ALA A 71 -4.07 -10.89 9.94
C ALA A 71 -5.12 -11.90 10.42
N GLU A 72 -6.18 -12.15 9.64
CA GLU A 72 -7.18 -13.17 9.94
C GLU A 72 -6.58 -14.58 9.87
N ALA A 73 -5.79 -14.88 8.84
CA ALA A 73 -5.10 -16.17 8.70
C ALA A 73 -4.13 -16.43 9.87
N GLU A 74 -3.40 -15.40 10.32
CA GLU A 74 -2.49 -15.50 11.46
C GLU A 74 -3.25 -15.76 12.77
N ARG A 75 -4.40 -15.11 12.99
CA ARG A 75 -5.25 -15.38 14.15
C ARG A 75 -5.79 -16.81 14.15
N LEU A 76 -6.30 -17.29 13.02
CA LEU A 76 -6.79 -18.67 12.89
C LEU A 76 -5.67 -19.69 13.10
N ALA A 77 -4.46 -19.41 12.60
CA ALA A 77 -3.30 -20.25 12.82
C ALA A 77 -2.87 -20.29 14.30
N ALA A 78 -2.93 -19.15 15.00
CA ALA A 78 -2.64 -19.06 16.43
C ALA A 78 -3.67 -19.85 17.27
N GLU A 79 -4.96 -19.69 16.99
CA GLU A 79 -6.04 -20.42 17.67
C GLU A 79 -5.92 -21.94 17.43
N ALA A 80 -5.55 -22.38 16.22
CA ALA A 80 -5.31 -23.78 15.90
C ALA A 80 -4.10 -24.37 16.66
N ALA A 81 -3.03 -23.58 16.82
CA ALA A 81 -1.86 -23.98 17.59
C ALA A 81 -2.18 -24.13 19.09
N GLU A 82 -2.96 -23.22 19.67
CA GLU A 82 -3.36 -23.29 21.09
C GLU A 82 -4.32 -24.45 21.38
N SER A 83 -5.18 -24.83 20.43
CA SER A 83 -6.08 -25.98 20.58
C SER A 83 -5.37 -27.34 20.56
N SER A 84 -4.16 -27.42 20.01
CA SER A 84 -3.41 -28.66 19.81
C SER A 84 -2.50 -29.04 20.99
N ASP A 85 -2.31 -28.16 21.99
CA ASP A 85 -1.42 -28.39 23.15
C ASP A 85 -2.14 -28.95 24.39
N SER A 86 -3.46 -29.18 24.33
CA SER A 86 -4.28 -29.59 25.48
C SER A 86 -4.44 -31.11 25.67
N SER A 87 -3.73 -31.94 24.91
CA SER A 87 -3.82 -33.41 25.00
C SER A 87 -2.52 -34.04 25.51
N GLN A 88 -2.10 -33.74 26.74
CA GLN A 88 -1.26 -34.66 27.51
C GLN A 88 -2.17 -35.66 28.23
N PRO A 89 -2.24 -36.94 27.82
CA PRO A 89 -2.78 -37.97 28.70
C PRO A 89 -1.76 -38.24 29.81
N ASP A 90 -2.14 -37.81 31.01
CA ASP A 90 -1.57 -38.18 32.29
C ASP A 90 -1.75 -39.70 32.48
N SER A 91 -0.80 -40.49 31.99
CA SER A 91 -0.75 -41.94 32.28
C SER A 91 0.08 -42.18 33.54
N LYS A 92 -0.55 -41.93 34.69
CA LYS A 92 -0.15 -42.51 35.98
C LYS A 92 -0.59 -43.98 36.06
N GLU A 93 0.30 -44.80 36.64
CA GLU A 93 0.06 -46.11 37.26
C GLU A 93 -0.45 -47.21 36.30
N GLU A 94 0.08 -48.42 36.30
CA GLU A 94 -0.04 -49.37 37.40
C GLU A 94 0.92 -50.56 37.23
N SER A 95 1.31 -51.10 38.38
CA SER A 95 2.21 -52.24 38.64
C SER A 95 1.86 -53.56 37.94
N ALA A 96 2.89 -54.35 37.59
CA ALA A 96 3.09 -55.75 38.03
C ALA A 96 4.41 -56.32 37.47
#